data_AF-A0A645BY38-F1
#
_entry.id   AF-A0A645BY38-F1
#
_cell.length_a   1.000
_cell.length_b   1.000
_cell.length_c   1.000
_cell.angle_alpha   90.00
_cell.angle_beta   90.00
_cell.angle_gamma   90.00
#
_symmetry.space_group_name_H-M   'P 1'
#
loop_
_entity.id
_entity.type
_entity.pdbx_description
1 polymer ?
#
loop_
_entity_poly.entity_id
_entity_poly.type
_entity_poly.pdbx_seq_one_letter_code
_entity_poly.pdbx_strand_id
1 'polypeptide(L)'
;MYYCDAGSPYQKGAIEVNHELIRRILQKGTSFQNLTQDDINIMMNHINSYKRKKLNNRSPYETFSFYHGEEVLQKLGCKPVAAGDIMLKPGLLKK
;
A
#
# COMPACT_ATOMS: atom_id res chain seq x y z
N MET A 1 18.31 2.79 -12.08
CA MET A 1 17.54 2.23 -13.21
C MET A 1 16.91 0.93 -12.74
N TYR A 2 15.58 0.84 -12.66
CA TYR A 2 14.86 -0.35 -12.16
C TYR A 2 14.28 -1.14 -13.35
N TYR A 3 15.13 -1.85 -14.09
CA TYR A 3 14.75 -2.69 -15.22
C TYR A 3 14.50 -4.15 -14.76
N CYS A 4 13.64 -4.87 -15.47
CA CYS A 4 13.52 -6.32 -15.35
C CYS A 4 13.86 -6.95 -16.68
N ASP A 5 14.58 -8.05 -16.64
CA ASP A 5 14.90 -8.80 -17.83
C ASP A 5 13.63 -9.29 -18.51
N ALA A 6 13.59 -9.17 -19.84
CA ALA A 6 12.48 -9.66 -20.63
C ALA A 6 12.29 -11.16 -20.37
N GLY A 7 11.06 -11.58 -20.04
CA GLY A 7 10.76 -12.97 -19.69
C GLY A 7 11.06 -13.37 -18.24
N SER A 8 11.43 -12.41 -17.36
CA SER A 8 11.72 -12.67 -15.93
C SER A 8 10.67 -12.07 -14.99
N PRO A 9 9.38 -12.50 -15.03
CA PRO A 9 8.31 -11.93 -14.21
C PRO A 9 8.56 -12.07 -12.69
N TYR A 10 9.33 -13.09 -12.29
CA TYR A 10 9.69 -13.34 -10.89
C TYR A 10 10.53 -12.21 -10.26
N GLN A 11 11.25 -11.40 -11.05
CA GLN A 11 12.03 -10.26 -10.54
C GLN A 11 11.15 -9.14 -9.93
N LYS A 12 9.83 -9.18 -10.17
CA LYS A 12 8.85 -8.19 -9.68
C LYS A 12 7.67 -8.80 -8.93
N GLY A 13 7.76 -10.04 -8.44
CA GLY A 13 6.63 -10.68 -7.75
C GLY A 13 6.09 -9.89 -6.53
N ALA A 14 6.94 -9.13 -5.84
CA ALA A 14 6.50 -8.26 -4.75
C ALA A 14 5.60 -7.09 -5.22
N ILE A 15 5.79 -6.62 -6.46
CA ILE A 15 4.98 -5.56 -7.07
C ILE A 15 3.58 -6.10 -7.38
N GLU A 16 3.47 -7.33 -7.88
CA GLU A 16 2.18 -7.96 -8.19
C GLU A 16 1.30 -8.07 -6.94
N VAL A 17 1.88 -8.51 -5.82
CA VAL A 17 1.17 -8.57 -4.52
C VAL A 17 0.71 -7.19 -4.05
N ASN A 18 1.52 -6.13 -4.26
CA ASN A 18 1.12 -4.77 -3.92
C ASN A 18 -0.03 -4.29 -4.83
N HIS A 19 0.03 -4.59 -6.13
CA HIS A 19 -1.06 -4.28 -7.06
C HIS A 19 -2.35 -5.01 -6.70
N GLU A 20 -2.29 -6.25 -6.22
CA GLU A 20 -3.48 -6.97 -5.73
C GLU A 20 -4.14 -6.23 -4.56
N LEU A 21 -3.37 -5.73 -3.60
CA LEU A 21 -3.92 -4.97 -2.46
C LEU A 21 -4.64 -3.70 -2.91
N ILE A 22 -4.05 -2.96 -3.87
CA ILE A 22 -4.70 -1.79 -4.49
C ILE A 22 -6.01 -2.22 -5.17
N ARG A 23 -6.01 -3.33 -5.93
CA ARG A 23 -7.20 -3.83 -6.65
C ARG A 23 -8.32 -4.33 -5.76
N ARG A 24 -8.05 -4.70 -4.50
CA ARG A 24 -9.12 -5.03 -3.54
C ARG A 24 -9.97 -3.81 -3.20
N ILE A 25 -9.37 -2.61 -3.24
CA ILE A 25 -10.04 -1.33 -3.00
C ILE A 25 -10.57 -0.77 -4.32
N LEU A 26 -9.71 -0.68 -5.34
CA LEU A 26 -10.04 -0.20 -6.69
C LEU A 26 -10.24 -1.39 -7.63
N GLN A 27 -11.46 -1.94 -7.62
CA GLN A 27 -11.78 -3.12 -8.43
C GLN A 27 -11.58 -2.87 -9.93
N LYS A 28 -11.34 -3.94 -10.69
CA LYS A 28 -11.21 -3.87 -12.14
C LYS A 28 -12.40 -3.13 -12.76
N GLY A 29 -12.13 -2.17 -13.64
CA GLY A 29 -13.14 -1.31 -14.24
C GLY A 29 -13.42 -0.01 -13.46
N THR A 30 -12.84 0.15 -12.27
CA THR A 30 -12.89 1.43 -11.53
C THR A 30 -11.97 2.44 -12.21
N SER A 31 -12.51 3.60 -12.56
CA SER A 31 -11.72 4.70 -13.11
C SER A 31 -10.87 5.36 -12.02
N PHE A 32 -9.61 5.63 -12.34
CA PHE A 32 -8.69 6.37 -11.47
C PHE A 32 -8.81 7.89 -11.68
N GLN A 33 -9.56 8.34 -12.69
CA GLN A 33 -9.62 9.73 -13.12
C GLN A 33 -10.09 10.70 -12.03
N ASN A 34 -10.95 10.22 -11.12
CA ASN A 34 -11.58 11.03 -10.09
C ASN A 34 -10.93 10.87 -8.71
N LEU A 35 -9.81 10.13 -8.64
CA LEU A 35 -9.06 9.97 -7.39
C LEU A 35 -8.21 11.22 -7.14
N THR A 36 -8.39 11.81 -5.97
CA THR A 36 -7.55 12.89 -5.47
C THR A 36 -6.31 12.31 -4.78
N GLN A 37 -5.31 13.17 -4.55
CA GLN A 37 -4.15 12.76 -3.75
C GLN A 37 -4.56 12.28 -2.34
N ASP A 38 -5.62 12.86 -1.76
CA ASP A 38 -6.13 12.46 -0.47
C ASP A 38 -6.76 11.05 -0.51
N ASP A 39 -7.50 10.72 -1.56
CA ASP A 39 -8.03 9.36 -1.77
C ASP A 39 -6.89 8.33 -1.85
N ILE A 40 -5.81 8.67 -2.56
CA ILE A 40 -4.62 7.83 -2.66
C ILE A 40 -3.91 7.71 -1.31
N ASN A 41 -3.77 8.80 -0.57
CA ASN A 41 -3.15 8.81 0.75
C ASN A 41 -3.93 7.93 1.74
N ILE A 42 -5.26 8.04 1.76
CA ILE A 42 -6.13 7.17 2.54
C ILE A 42 -5.86 5.71 2.17
N MET A 43 -6.02 5.35 0.89
CA MET A 43 -5.79 3.99 0.42
C MET A 43 -4.43 3.44 0.83
N MET A 44 -3.36 4.21 0.62
CA MET A 44 -2.00 3.76 0.92
C MET A 44 -1.73 3.66 2.43
N ASN A 45 -2.30 4.53 3.26
CA ASN A 45 -2.19 4.42 4.72
C ASN A 45 -2.84 3.13 5.24
N HIS A 46 -4.01 2.74 4.71
CA HIS A 46 -4.65 1.46 5.06
C HIS A 46 -3.82 0.25 4.58
N ILE A 47 -3.29 0.28 3.34
CA ILE A 47 -2.44 -0.79 2.80
C ILE A 47 -1.12 -0.94 3.57
N ASN A 48 -0.50 0.19 3.94
CA ASN A 48 0.79 0.22 4.61
C ASN A 48 0.69 -0.10 6.10
N SER A 49 -0.50 -0.02 6.69
CA SER A 49 -0.75 -0.42 8.08
C SER A 49 -1.13 -1.91 8.21
N TYR A 50 -1.43 -2.58 7.09
CA TYR A 50 -1.79 -3.99 7.08
C TYR A 50 -0.56 -4.89 7.33
N LYS A 51 -0.63 -5.72 8.37
CA LYS A 51 0.43 -6.67 8.76
C LYS A 51 0.60 -7.78 7.73
N ARG A 52 1.86 -8.14 7.45
CA ARG A 52 2.20 -9.16 6.44
C ARG A 52 3.09 -10.23 7.06
N LYS A 53 2.75 -11.51 6.87
CA LYS A 53 3.54 -12.64 7.36
C LYS A 53 5.00 -12.57 6.91
N LYS A 54 5.24 -12.16 5.65
CA LYS A 54 6.59 -11.99 5.08
C LYS A 54 7.45 -10.91 5.74
N LEU A 55 6.83 -10.01 6.52
CA LEU A 55 7.52 -8.96 7.27
C LEU A 55 7.57 -9.30 8.77
N ASN A 56 7.63 -10.58 9.12
CA ASN A 56 7.58 -11.06 10.51
C ASN A 56 6.33 -10.54 11.26
N ASN A 57 5.17 -10.57 10.58
CA ASN A 57 3.89 -10.04 11.08
C ASN A 57 3.91 -8.54 11.42
N ARG A 58 4.86 -7.79 10.86
CA ARG A 58 4.83 -6.32 10.85
C ARG A 58 4.15 -5.80 9.60
N SER A 59 3.67 -4.58 9.66
CA SER A 59 3.18 -3.80 8.54
C SER A 59 4.35 -3.15 7.77
N PRO A 60 4.16 -2.77 6.51
CA PRO A 60 5.11 -1.92 5.79
C PRO A 60 5.47 -0.65 6.56
N TYR A 61 4.50 -0.01 7.22
CA TYR A 61 4.72 1.18 8.04
C TYR A 61 5.70 0.91 9.19
N GLU A 62 5.40 -0.10 10.02
CA GLU A 62 6.26 -0.50 11.16
C GLU A 62 7.66 -0.90 10.67
N THR A 63 7.74 -1.64 9.57
CA THR A 63 9.02 -2.10 9.01
C THR A 63 9.85 -0.93 8.51
N PHE A 64 9.24 0.01 7.80
CA PHE A 64 9.93 1.19 7.29
C PHE A 64 10.39 2.11 8.44
N SER A 65 9.52 2.37 9.41
CA SER A 65 9.85 3.17 10.60
C SER A 65 11.03 2.57 11.37
N PHE A 66 11.07 1.24 11.51
CA PHE A 66 12.19 0.55 12.15
C PHE A 66 13.53 0.76 11.44
N TYR A 67 13.57 0.76 10.11
CA TYR A 67 14.83 0.90 9.36
C TYR A 67 15.24 2.35 9.10
N HIS A 68 14.28 3.27 8.99
CA HIS A 68 14.52 4.63 8.50
C HIS A 68 14.08 5.74 9.45
N GLY A 69 13.44 5.38 10.57
CA GLY A 69 12.87 6.32 11.53
C GLY A 69 11.51 6.87 11.11
N GLU A 70 10.73 7.26 12.12
CA GLU A 70 9.38 7.79 11.96
C GLU A 70 9.34 9.14 11.22
N GLU A 71 10.38 9.97 11.40
CA GLU A 71 10.47 11.31 10.80
C GLU A 71 10.33 11.29 9.28
N VAL A 72 10.89 10.25 8.63
CA VAL A 72 10.81 10.10 7.17
C VAL A 72 9.38 9.80 6.73
N LEU A 73 8.65 8.96 7.46
CA LEU A 73 7.23 8.67 7.17
C LEU A 73 6.37 9.92 7.32
N GLN A 74 6.64 10.73 8.34
CA GLN A 74 5.93 12.00 8.56
C GLN A 74 6.16 12.98 7.40
N LYS A 75 7.40 13.12 6.93
CA LYS A 75 7.73 13.96 5.75
C LYS A 75 7.08 13.46 4.46
N LEU A 76 6.88 12.15 4.33
CA LEU A 76 6.16 11.52 3.22
C LEU A 76 4.64 11.55 3.38
N GLY A 77 4.11 12.15 4.45
CA GLY A 77 2.66 12.21 4.74
C GLY A 77 2.02 10.86 5.08
N CYS A 78 2.84 9.84 5.37
CA CYS A 78 2.37 8.50 5.70
C CYS A 78 1.90 8.45 7.16
N LYS A 79 0.72 7.88 7.39
CA LYS A 79 0.12 7.76 8.72
C LYS A 79 -0.28 6.32 9.01
N PRO A 80 -0.06 5.81 10.24
CA PRO A 80 -0.52 4.49 10.62
C PRO A 80 -2.04 4.51 10.81
N VAL A 81 -2.66 3.38 10.51
CA VAL A 81 -4.09 3.11 10.74
C VAL A 81 -4.20 2.00 11.78
N ALA A 82 -5.03 2.20 12.81
CA ALA A 82 -5.23 1.20 13.85
C ALA A 82 -5.82 -0.09 13.26
N ALA A 83 -5.43 -1.25 13.82
CA ALA A 83 -5.76 -2.55 13.23
C ALA A 83 -7.27 -2.79 13.02
N GLY A 84 -8.12 -2.25 13.90
CA GLY A 84 -9.58 -2.36 13.78
C GLY A 84 -10.19 -1.50 12.66
N ASP A 85 -9.48 -0.45 12.25
CA ASP A 85 -9.96 0.52 11.25
C ASP A 85 -9.42 0.22 9.84
N ILE A 86 -8.54 -0.78 9.69
CA ILE A 86 -7.96 -1.12 8.38
C ILE A 86 -9.05 -1.70 7.46
N MET A 87 -9.38 -0.97 6.39
CA MET A 87 -10.28 -1.43 5.33
C MET A 87 -9.54 -1.59 4.01
N LEU A 88 -9.49 -2.83 3.49
CA LEU A 88 -8.88 -3.16 2.19
C LEU A 88 -9.94 -3.54 1.15
N LYS A 89 -11.11 -2.90 1.19
CA LYS A 89 -12.27 -3.20 0.34
C LYS A 89 -12.78 -1.91 -0.31
N PRO A 90 -13.64 -1.99 -1.35
CA PRO A 90 -14.04 -0.79 -2.10
C PRO A 90 -14.79 0.25 -1.28
N GLY A 91 -15.39 -0.15 -0.15
CA GLY A 91 -16.05 0.78 0.79
C GLY A 91 -15.13 1.87 1.34
N LEU A 92 -13.81 1.70 1.25
CA LEU A 92 -12.84 2.67 1.79
C LEU A 92 -12.94 4.04 1.12
N LEU A 93 -13.18 4.08 -0.20
CA LEU A 93 -13.21 5.30 -1.01
C LEU A 93 -14.60 5.62 -1.54
N LYS A 94 -15.65 5.00 -0.99
CA LYS A 94 -17.02 5.35 -1.34
C LYS A 94 -17.36 6.70 -0.71
N LYS A 95 -17.81 7.64 -1.55
CA LYS A 95 -18.44 8.89 -1.12
C LYS A 95 -19.90 8.65 -0.79
#